data_AF-A0A368VKQ5-F1
#
_entry.id   AF-A0A368VKQ5-F1
#
_cell.length_a   1.000
_cell.length_b   1.000
_cell.length_c   1.000
_cell.angle_alpha   90.00
_cell.angle_beta   90.00
_cell.angle_gamma   90.00
#
_symmetry.space_group_name_H-M   'P 1'
#
loop_
_entity.id
_entity.type
_entity.pdbx_description
1 polymer ?
#
loop_
_entity_poly.entity_id
_entity_poly.type
_entity_poly.pdbx_seq_one_letter_code
_entity_poly.pdbx_strand_id
1 'polypeptide(L)'
;MKLNLKLSKWTGLVILLSLVIFIIIIYYTEVKSVREAKNNLLKHNTQITKIFSLENVRGWGENPEYSGIVKFNGERCRIWTSGNGVITENECEWNYDQGELRSLRE
;
A
#
# COMPACT_ATOMS: atom_id res chain seq x y z
N MET A 1 1.85 -25.24 39.48
CA MET A 1 2.43 -23.89 39.68
C MET A 1 1.35 -22.86 39.33
N LYS A 2 0.71 -22.22 40.32
CA LYS A 2 -0.33 -21.20 40.08
C LYS A 2 0.37 -19.85 39.92
N LEU A 3 0.38 -19.28 38.70
CA LEU A 3 0.81 -17.90 38.50
C LEU A 3 -0.22 -16.97 39.17
N ASN A 4 0.09 -16.47 40.36
CA ASN A 4 -0.68 -15.42 41.00
C ASN A 4 -0.20 -14.07 40.47
N LEU A 5 -0.75 -13.62 39.34
CA LEU A 5 -0.58 -12.25 38.89
C LEU A 5 -1.43 -11.32 39.78
N LYS A 6 -0.82 -10.77 40.84
CA LYS A 6 -1.36 -9.56 41.47
C LYS A 6 -1.10 -8.38 40.51
N LEU A 7 -1.96 -8.21 39.51
CA LEU A 7 -1.98 -6.98 38.71
C LEU A 7 -2.35 -5.83 39.65
N SER A 8 -1.39 -4.94 39.88
CA SER A 8 -1.65 -3.65 40.47
C SER A 8 -2.60 -2.88 39.54
N LYS A 9 -3.48 -2.03 40.09
CA LYS A 9 -4.39 -1.20 39.27
C LYS A 9 -3.63 -0.39 38.20
N TRP A 10 -2.36 -0.08 38.46
CA TRP A 10 -1.47 0.63 37.56
C TRP A 10 -0.93 -0.25 36.42
N THR A 11 -0.74 -1.56 36.62
CA THR A 11 -0.22 -2.44 35.57
C THR A 11 -1.25 -2.62 34.45
N GLY A 12 -2.54 -2.67 34.77
CA GLY A 12 -3.61 -2.68 33.76
C GLY A 12 -3.66 -1.39 32.93
N LEU A 13 -3.50 -0.23 33.58
CA LEU A 13 -3.47 1.07 32.91
C LEU A 13 -2.27 1.21 31.95
N VAL A 14 -1.09 0.78 32.38
CA VAL A 14 0.13 0.82 31.56
C VAL A 14 0.00 -0.08 30.33
N ILE A 15 -0.56 -1.29 30.49
CA ILE A 15 -0.81 -2.20 29.36
C ILE A 15 -1.79 -1.55 28.38
N LEU A 16 -2.90 -0.98 28.86
CA LEU A 16 -3.88 -0.31 28.01
C LEU A 16 -3.26 0.86 27.22
N LEU A 17 -2.50 1.73 27.88
CA LEU A 17 -1.82 2.85 27.23
C LEU A 17 -0.80 2.36 26.19
N SER A 18 -0.05 1.30 26.49
CA SER A 18 0.91 0.72 25.55
C SER A 18 0.22 0.20 24.27
N LEU A 19 -0.95 -0.43 24.40
CA LEU A 19 -1.74 -0.90 23.26
C LEU A 19 -2.27 0.26 22.42
N VAL A 20 -2.74 1.34 23.05
CA VAL A 20 -3.21 2.54 22.33
C VAL A 20 -2.08 3.18 21.53
N ILE A 21 -0.91 3.35 22.14
CA ILE A 21 0.27 3.90 21.46
C ILE A 21 0.67 3.01 20.29
N PHE A 22 0.64 1.69 20.46
CA PHE A 22 0.95 0.74 19.40
C PHE A 22 -0.01 0.86 18.21
N ILE A 23 -1.31 0.98 18.46
CA ILE A 23 -2.32 1.21 17.41
C ILE A 23 -2.07 2.54 16.68
N ILE A 24 -1.73 3.60 17.41
CA ILE A 24 -1.40 4.92 16.82
C ILE A 24 -0.18 4.78 15.90
N ILE A 25 0.87 4.09 16.32
CA ILE A 25 2.07 3.86 15.51
C ILE A 25 1.69 3.18 14.20
N ILE A 26 0.95 2.06 14.25
CA ILE A 26 0.50 1.33 13.04
C ILE A 26 -0.28 2.26 12.10
N TYR A 27 -1.21 3.04 12.65
CA TYR A 27 -2.01 3.96 11.84
C TYR A 27 -1.12 5.00 11.13
N TYR A 28 -0.16 5.59 11.84
CA TYR A 28 0.73 6.59 11.28
C TYR A 28 1.72 6.01 10.27
N THR A 29 2.21 4.79 10.48
CA THR A 29 3.23 4.18 9.62
C THR A 29 2.63 3.55 8.38
N GLU A 30 1.49 2.87 8.48
CA GLU A 30 0.90 2.13 7.35
C GLU A 30 -0.08 2.99 6.56
N VAL A 31 -1.07 3.59 7.24
CA VAL A 31 -2.20 4.23 6.54
C VAL A 31 -1.78 5.56 5.92
N LYS A 32 -1.04 6.38 6.67
CA LYS A 32 -0.60 7.69 6.18
C LYS A 32 0.43 7.56 5.06
N SER A 33 1.42 6.67 5.22
CA SER A 33 2.50 6.51 4.24
C SER A 33 1.99 5.99 2.89
N VAL A 34 1.09 4.98 2.90
CA VAL A 34 0.48 4.45 1.67
C VAL A 34 -0.39 5.51 0.99
N ARG A 35 -1.10 6.34 1.76
CA ARG A 35 -1.91 7.44 1.19
C ARG A 35 -1.01 8.49 0.52
N GLU A 36 0.10 8.84 1.14
CA GLU A 36 1.07 9.78 0.60
C GLU A 36 1.73 9.23 -0.68
N ALA A 37 2.12 7.96 -0.67
CA ALA A 37 2.65 7.28 -1.85
C ALA A 37 1.64 7.26 -3.00
N LYS A 38 0.34 7.00 -2.74
CA LYS A 38 -0.72 7.09 -3.77
C LYS A 38 -0.81 8.48 -4.40
N ASN A 39 -0.79 9.53 -3.58
CA ASN A 39 -0.87 10.91 -4.07
C ASN A 39 0.36 11.27 -4.91
N ASN A 40 1.55 10.89 -4.44
CA ASN A 40 2.81 11.13 -5.15
C ASN A 40 2.87 10.37 -6.47
N LEU A 41 2.39 9.13 -6.49
CA LEU A 41 2.32 8.29 -7.68
C LEU A 41 1.43 8.93 -8.77
N LEU A 42 0.24 9.42 -8.40
CA LEU A 42 -0.66 10.11 -9.34
C LEU A 42 -0.09 11.45 -9.82
N LYS A 43 0.64 12.17 -8.95
CA LYS A 43 1.23 13.46 -9.28
C LYS A 43 2.38 13.34 -10.29
N HIS A 44 3.21 12.31 -10.15
CA HIS A 44 4.38 12.12 -11.03
C HIS A 44 4.06 11.34 -12.30
N ASN A 45 2.98 10.55 -12.34
CA ASN A 45 2.67 9.66 -13.44
C ASN A 45 1.26 9.92 -13.98
N THR A 46 1.13 10.91 -14.86
CA THR A 46 -0.15 11.28 -15.51
C THR A 46 -0.76 10.16 -16.35
N GLN A 47 0.03 9.14 -16.70
CA GLN A 47 -0.39 7.94 -17.41
C GLN A 47 -1.23 6.98 -16.54
N ILE A 48 -1.19 7.14 -15.21
CA ILE A 48 -2.00 6.35 -14.28
C ILE A 48 -3.38 7.00 -14.15
N THR A 49 -4.41 6.28 -14.59
CA THR A 49 -5.81 6.74 -14.52
C THR A 49 -6.55 6.19 -13.30
N LYS A 50 -6.08 5.08 -12.74
CA LYS A 50 -6.71 4.42 -11.58
C LYS A 50 -5.68 3.60 -10.80
N ILE A 51 -5.77 3.63 -9.48
CA ILE A 51 -5.03 2.73 -8.59
C ILE A 51 -6.03 1.73 -7.99
N PHE A 52 -5.81 0.44 -8.21
CA PHE A 52 -6.65 -0.63 -7.67
C PHE A 52 -6.14 -1.08 -6.30
N SER A 53 -4.84 -1.28 -6.17
CA SER A 53 -4.17 -1.62 -4.92
C SER A 53 -2.82 -0.93 -4.84
N LEU A 54 -2.36 -0.66 -3.62
CA LEU A 54 -1.01 -0.22 -3.33
C LEU A 54 -0.69 -0.67 -1.91
N GLU A 55 0.38 -1.43 -1.76
CA GLU A 55 0.81 -2.05 -0.51
C GLU A 55 2.29 -1.73 -0.28
N ASN A 56 2.67 -1.52 0.98
CA ASN A 56 4.07 -1.38 1.35
C ASN A 56 4.74 -2.75 1.29
N VAL A 57 5.74 -2.91 0.42
CA VAL A 57 6.44 -4.20 0.21
C VAL A 57 7.72 -4.26 1.02
N ARG A 58 8.43 -3.12 1.13
CA ARG A 58 9.69 -3.01 1.86
C ARG A 58 9.89 -1.58 2.35
N GLY A 59 10.22 -1.44 3.63
CA GLY A 59 10.78 -0.21 4.17
C GLY A 59 9.97 0.39 5.33
N TRP A 60 10.64 0.45 6.49
CA TRP A 60 10.39 1.44 7.53
C TRP A 60 11.50 2.49 7.37
N GLY A 61 11.18 3.77 7.18
CA GLY A 61 12.20 4.84 7.08
C GLY A 61 12.09 5.72 5.82
N GLU A 62 13.23 6.25 5.36
CA GLU A 62 13.29 7.36 4.37
C GLU A 62 12.92 6.97 2.94
N ASN A 63 13.07 5.70 2.54
CA ASN A 63 12.72 5.22 1.19
C ASN A 63 11.85 3.97 1.26
N PRO A 64 10.56 4.10 1.59
CA PRO A 64 9.62 3.00 1.51
C PRO A 64 9.33 2.66 0.05
N GLU A 65 9.30 1.36 -0.25
CA GLU A 65 8.94 0.76 -1.54
C GLU A 65 7.52 0.19 -1.47
N TYR A 66 6.75 0.49 -2.51
CA TYR A 66 5.37 0.09 -2.65
C TYR A 66 5.18 -0.73 -3.94
N SER A 67 4.29 -1.71 -3.88
CA SER A 67 3.84 -2.48 -5.03
C SER A 67 2.34 -2.35 -5.13
N GLY A 68 1.82 -2.23 -6.34
CA GLY A 68 0.40 -2.03 -6.54
C GLY A 68 -0.07 -2.34 -7.94
N ILE A 69 -1.37 -2.54 -8.08
CA ILE A 69 -2.02 -2.71 -9.39
C ILE A 69 -2.63 -1.37 -9.79
N VAL A 70 -2.29 -0.89 -10.97
CA VAL A 70 -2.76 0.38 -11.52
C VAL A 70 -3.28 0.22 -12.95
N LYS A 71 -4.07 1.18 -13.42
CA LYS A 71 -4.43 1.35 -14.83
C LYS A 71 -3.46 2.35 -15.45
N PHE A 72 -2.46 1.85 -16.17
CA PHE A 72 -1.37 2.61 -16.81
C PHE A 72 -1.57 2.58 -18.33
N ASN A 73 -1.72 3.75 -18.97
CA ASN A 73 -1.99 3.84 -20.42
C ASN A 73 -3.16 2.97 -20.94
N GLY A 74 -4.17 2.73 -20.10
CA GLY A 74 -5.32 1.90 -20.46
C GLY A 74 -5.18 0.42 -20.06
N GLU A 75 -3.97 -0.05 -19.81
CA GLU A 75 -3.69 -1.44 -19.42
C GLU A 75 -3.63 -1.60 -17.90
N ARG A 76 -3.93 -2.80 -17.41
CA ARG A 76 -3.76 -3.14 -15.99
C ARG A 76 -2.33 -3.63 -15.78
N CYS A 77 -1.55 -2.86 -15.03
CA CYS A 77 -0.16 -3.18 -14.75
C CYS A 77 0.08 -3.31 -13.25
N ARG A 78 0.92 -4.26 -12.87
CA ARG A 78 1.61 -4.25 -11.59
C ARG A 78 2.78 -3.27 -11.69
N ILE A 79 2.96 -2.45 -10.66
CA ILE A 79 4.07 -1.49 -10.59
C ILE A 79 4.77 -1.62 -9.25
N TRP A 80 6.05 -1.26 -9.24
CA TRP A 80 6.84 -0.99 -8.06
C TRP A 80 7.24 0.49 -8.07
N THR A 81 7.09 1.16 -6.94
CA THR A 81 7.33 2.60 -6.80
C THR A 81 7.93 2.91 -5.45
N SER A 82 8.78 3.93 -5.38
CA SER A 82 9.22 4.53 -4.11
C SER A 82 8.14 5.46 -3.55
N GLY A 83 8.25 5.83 -2.26
CA GLY A 83 7.31 6.73 -1.58
C GLY A 83 7.19 8.14 -2.17
N ASN A 84 8.18 8.58 -2.96
CA ASN A 84 8.12 9.81 -3.75
C ASN A 84 7.30 9.67 -5.06
N GLY A 85 6.78 8.47 -5.37
CA GLY A 85 5.96 8.21 -6.55
C GLY A 85 6.72 7.92 -7.84
N VAL A 86 8.03 7.71 -7.78
CA VAL A 86 8.83 7.28 -8.94
C VAL A 86 8.67 5.77 -9.15
N ILE A 87 8.17 5.37 -10.32
CA ILE A 87 8.05 3.96 -10.71
C ILE A 87 9.45 3.42 -11.03
N THR A 88 9.85 2.36 -10.33
CA THR A 88 11.13 1.68 -10.52
C THR A 88 11.02 0.50 -11.49
N GLU A 89 9.89 -0.19 -11.47
CA GLU A 89 9.62 -1.36 -12.31
C GLU A 89 8.12 -1.46 -12.59
N ASN A 90 7.76 -2.01 -13.76
CA ASN A 90 6.38 -2.27 -14.11
C ASN A 90 6.24 -3.55 -14.95
N GLU A 91 5.18 -4.28 -14.66
CA GLU A 91 4.78 -5.49 -15.39
C GLU A 91 3.33 -5.31 -15.81
N CYS A 92 3.11 -5.09 -17.10
CA CYS A 92 1.77 -5.01 -17.66
C CYS A 92 1.34 -6.40 -18.10
N GLU A 93 0.27 -6.92 -17.50
CA GLU A 93 -0.43 -8.07 -18.08
C GLU A 93 -1.12 -7.58 -19.34
N TRP A 94 -0.60 -7.97 -20.50
CA TRP A 94 -1.39 -7.97 -21.74
C TRP A 94 -2.58 -8.91 -21.53
N ASN A 95 -3.79 -8.36 -21.36
CA ASN A 95 -4.97 -9.23 -21.29
C ASN A 95 -6.21 -8.68 -22.03
N TYR A 96 -6.49 -9.40 -23.13
CA TYR A 96 -7.76 -9.79 -23.74
C TYR A 96 -8.79 -8.78 -24.32
N ASP A 97 -8.77 -7.49 -24.00
CA ASP A 97 -9.79 -6.57 -24.56
C ASP A 97 -9.61 -6.29 -26.07
N GLN A 98 -8.48 -6.69 -26.67
CA GLN A 98 -8.21 -6.55 -28.11
C GLN A 98 -8.67 -7.76 -28.96
N GLY A 99 -9.21 -8.82 -28.34
CA GLY A 99 -9.66 -10.03 -29.05
C GLY A 99 -11.07 -9.93 -29.64
N GLU A 100 -11.94 -9.10 -29.09
CA GLU A 100 -13.37 -9.05 -29.46
C GLU A 100 -13.67 -8.10 -30.63
N LEU A 101 -12.82 -7.10 -30.86
CA LEU A 101 -13.01 -6.13 -31.94
C LEU A 101 -12.53 -6.61 -33.32
N ARG A 102 -11.86 -7.77 -33.41
CA ARG A 102 -11.47 -8.37 -34.69
C ARG A 102 -12.51 -9.36 -35.24
N SER A 103 -13.25 -10.07 -34.38
CA SER A 103 -14.28 -11.03 -34.82
C SER A 103 -15.61 -10.38 -35.25
N LEU A 104 -15.76 -9.06 -35.11
CA LEU A 104 -16.91 -8.29 -35.60
C LEU A 104 -16.62 -7.59 -36.94
N ARG A 105 -15.45 -7.84 -37.55
CA ARG A 105 -15.03 -7.27 -38.84
C ARG A 105 -14.58 -8.35 -39.85
N GLU A 106 -15.11 -9.55 -39.72
CA GLU A 106 -15.02 -10.61 -40.75
C GLU A 106 -16.41 -10.99 -41.23
#